data_AF-A0A8J3Z8Q6-F1
#
_entry.id   AF-A0A8J3Z8Q6-F1
#
_cell.length_a   1.000
_cell.length_b   1.000
_cell.length_c   1.000
_cell.angle_alpha   90.00
_cell.angle_beta   90.00
_cell.angle_gamma   90.00
#
_symmetry.space_group_name_H-M   'P 1'
#
loop_
_entity.id
_entity.type
_entity.pdbx_description
1 polymer ?
#
loop_
_entity_poly.entity_id
_entity_poly.type
_entity_poly.pdbx_seq_one_letter_code
_entity_poly.pdbx_strand_id
1 'polypeptide(L)'
;MRDYDLTALVQASVKGDDEAWSELVRRHARLVAVTIRRFRLHPSDEQDVSQLVWLRLIESIEHIRDPAALPGWLVTTTRHECQRYVRRNGRGVVVDPQTLNALATPGEHEHDEALLAAERHRVLLDGLEELAPDHRELIELLSSDPPHTYAEISRMLDIPIGSIGPTRRRVLEKLRETTAVRTYLRSTGESRTEDLGHVAAELER
;
A
#
# COMPACT_ATOMS: atom_id res chain seq x y z
N MET A 1 15.79 -18.21 -9.72
CA MET A 1 14.63 -17.29 -9.85
C MET A 1 15.23 -15.93 -10.16
N ARG A 2 14.93 -15.33 -11.33
CA ARG A 2 15.53 -14.04 -11.69
C ARG A 2 14.99 -12.99 -10.73
N ASP A 3 15.91 -12.31 -10.03
CA ASP A 3 15.57 -11.22 -9.12
C ASP A 3 15.27 -9.98 -9.97
N TYR A 4 14.03 -9.89 -10.44
CA TYR A 4 13.57 -8.73 -11.18
C TYR A 4 13.15 -7.64 -10.19
N ASP A 5 13.68 -6.44 -10.38
CA ASP A 5 13.13 -5.23 -9.79
C ASP A 5 11.69 -5.01 -10.30
N LEU A 6 10.85 -4.37 -9.48
CA LEU A 6 9.43 -4.15 -9.74
C LEU A 6 9.18 -3.51 -11.11
N THR A 7 10.05 -2.58 -11.51
CA THR A 7 10.02 -1.95 -12.82
C THR A 7 10.12 -2.98 -13.95
N ALA A 8 11.04 -3.93 -13.85
CA ALA A 8 11.22 -4.96 -14.86
C ALA A 8 10.03 -5.92 -14.92
N LEU A 9 9.43 -6.26 -13.77
CA LEU A 9 8.23 -7.09 -13.70
C LEU A 9 7.02 -6.41 -14.36
N VAL A 10 6.79 -5.13 -14.07
CA VAL A 10 5.69 -4.36 -14.67
C VAL A 10 5.89 -4.29 -16.19
N GLN A 11 7.09 -3.95 -16.66
CA GLN A 11 7.39 -3.83 -18.09
C GLN A 11 7.27 -5.16 -18.84
N ALA A 12 7.68 -6.28 -18.22
CA ALA A 12 7.51 -7.62 -18.80
C ALA A 12 6.03 -8.05 -18.80
N SER A 13 5.28 -7.76 -17.73
CA SER A 13 3.85 -8.05 -17.65
C SER A 13 3.04 -7.30 -18.72
N VAL A 14 3.36 -6.01 -18.97
CA VAL A 14 2.75 -5.22 -20.06
C VAL A 14 2.99 -5.86 -21.43
N LYS A 15 4.10 -6.57 -21.61
CA LYS A 15 4.43 -7.29 -22.86
C LYS A 15 3.81 -8.69 -22.94
N GLY A 16 2.99 -9.09 -21.95
CA GLY A 16 2.34 -10.39 -21.91
C GLY A 16 3.22 -11.53 -21.40
N ASP A 17 4.25 -11.25 -20.59
CA ASP A 17 5.06 -12.29 -19.94
C ASP A 17 4.30 -12.88 -18.73
N ASP A 18 3.80 -14.11 -18.89
CA ASP A 18 3.04 -14.83 -17.87
C ASP A 18 3.85 -15.12 -16.58
N GLU A 19 5.17 -15.29 -16.69
CA GLU A 19 6.05 -15.55 -15.54
C GLU A 19 6.21 -14.25 -14.73
N ALA A 20 6.42 -13.12 -15.42
CA ALA A 20 6.48 -11.81 -14.79
C ALA A 20 5.15 -11.43 -14.12
N TRP A 21 4.02 -11.71 -14.78
CA TRP A 21 2.69 -11.49 -14.21
C TRP A 21 2.46 -12.33 -12.95
N SER A 22 2.79 -13.63 -13.02
CA SER A 22 2.64 -14.55 -11.89
C SER A 22 3.47 -14.11 -10.69
N GLU A 23 4.69 -13.65 -10.94
CA GLU A 23 5.56 -13.10 -9.91
C GLU A 23 5.01 -11.80 -9.31
N LEU A 24 4.51 -10.89 -10.15
CA LEU A 24 3.88 -9.64 -9.72
C LEU A 24 2.66 -9.91 -8.82
N VAL A 25 1.79 -10.83 -9.21
CA VAL A 25 0.65 -11.28 -8.38
C VAL A 25 1.15 -11.90 -7.08
N ARG A 26 2.14 -12.80 -7.13
CA ARG A 26 2.69 -13.47 -5.94
C ARG A 26 3.23 -12.46 -4.91
N ARG A 27 3.98 -11.46 -5.37
CA ARG A 27 4.55 -10.38 -4.54
C ARG A 27 3.47 -9.55 -3.83
N HIS A 28 2.38 -9.23 -4.54
CA HIS A 28 1.36 -8.33 -4.02
C HIS A 28 0.10 -9.01 -3.47
N ALA A 29 -0.02 -10.33 -3.59
CA ALA A 29 -1.19 -11.09 -3.13
C ALA A 29 -1.50 -10.87 -1.65
N ARG A 30 -0.46 -10.81 -0.80
CA ARG A 30 -0.62 -10.55 0.63
C ARG A 30 -1.16 -9.14 0.90
N LEU A 31 -0.70 -8.13 0.16
CA LEU A 31 -1.16 -6.74 0.30
C LEU A 31 -2.65 -6.62 -0.01
N VAL A 32 -3.08 -7.19 -1.13
CA VAL A 32 -4.49 -7.24 -1.53
C VAL A 32 -5.31 -7.98 -0.47
N ALA A 33 -4.89 -9.19 -0.07
CA ALA A 33 -5.60 -9.98 0.93
C ALA A 33 -5.74 -9.27 2.30
N VAL A 34 -4.68 -8.65 2.81
CA VAL A 34 -4.72 -7.90 4.08
C VAL A 34 -5.65 -6.68 3.96
N THR A 35 -5.70 -6.04 2.79
CA THR A 35 -6.59 -4.90 2.55
C THR A 35 -8.05 -5.34 2.53
N ILE A 36 -8.38 -6.45 1.83
CA ILE A 36 -9.73 -7.03 1.79
C ILE A 36 -10.22 -7.41 3.19
N ARG A 37 -9.39 -8.10 3.99
CA ARG A 37 -9.77 -8.59 5.32
C ARG A 37 -10.25 -7.50 6.29
N ARG A 38 -9.89 -6.24 6.07
CA ARG A 38 -10.38 -5.09 6.87
C ARG A 38 -11.88 -4.89 6.74
N PHE A 39 -12.46 -5.31 5.63
CA PHE A 39 -13.89 -5.18 5.32
C PHE A 39 -14.75 -6.33 5.86
N ARG A 40 -14.12 -7.38 6.41
CA ARG A 40 -14.81 -8.53 7.04
C ARG A 40 -15.91 -9.14 6.16
N LEU A 41 -15.61 -9.32 4.88
CA LEU A 41 -16.54 -9.93 3.92
C LEU A 41 -16.65 -11.44 4.21
N HIS A 42 -17.65 -12.10 3.61
CA HIS A 42 -17.69 -13.56 3.64
C HIS A 42 -16.51 -14.12 2.82
N PRO A 43 -15.91 -15.27 3.17
CA PRO A 43 -14.73 -15.79 2.46
C PRO A 43 -14.90 -15.94 0.94
N SER A 44 -16.08 -16.31 0.45
CA SER A 44 -16.38 -16.35 -0.99
C SER A 44 -16.22 -14.98 -1.66
N ASP A 45 -16.64 -13.96 -0.94
CA ASP A 45 -16.71 -12.58 -1.42
C ASP A 45 -15.32 -11.93 -1.43
N GLU A 46 -14.47 -12.32 -0.46
CA GLU A 46 -13.07 -11.94 -0.46
C GLU A 46 -12.35 -12.43 -1.73
N GLN A 47 -12.66 -13.65 -2.17
CA GLN A 47 -12.08 -14.23 -3.38
C GLN A 47 -12.58 -13.49 -4.63
N ASP A 48 -13.88 -13.21 -4.72
CA ASP A 48 -14.47 -12.49 -5.85
C ASP A 48 -13.89 -11.07 -5.97
N VAL A 49 -13.76 -10.36 -4.87
CA VAL A 49 -13.13 -9.02 -4.85
C VAL A 49 -11.67 -9.10 -5.26
N SER A 50 -10.91 -10.07 -4.75
CA SER A 50 -9.51 -10.27 -5.14
C SER A 50 -9.38 -10.50 -6.64
N GLN A 51 -10.21 -11.35 -7.23
CA GLN A 51 -10.23 -11.59 -8.68
C GLN A 51 -10.52 -10.31 -9.47
N LEU A 52 -11.50 -9.50 -9.03
CA LEU A 52 -11.77 -8.21 -9.67
C LEU A 52 -10.55 -7.28 -9.61
N VAL A 53 -9.85 -7.20 -8.48
CA VAL A 53 -8.65 -6.35 -8.35
C VAL A 53 -7.57 -6.76 -9.36
N TRP A 54 -7.31 -8.05 -9.53
CA TRP A 54 -6.33 -8.53 -10.52
C TRP A 54 -6.79 -8.27 -11.96
N LEU A 55 -8.09 -8.40 -12.25
CA LEU A 55 -8.66 -8.03 -13.55
C LEU A 55 -8.51 -6.52 -13.82
N ARG A 56 -8.74 -5.67 -12.82
CA ARG A 56 -8.47 -4.23 -12.95
C ARG A 56 -7.00 -3.95 -13.20
N LEU A 57 -6.13 -4.69 -12.54
CA LEU A 57 -4.69 -4.51 -12.71
C LEU A 57 -4.28 -4.86 -14.14
N ILE A 58 -4.72 -5.98 -14.69
CA ILE A 58 -4.35 -6.34 -16.08
C ILE A 58 -4.90 -5.33 -17.10
N GLU A 59 -6.08 -4.75 -16.86
CA GLU A 59 -6.66 -3.67 -17.68
C GLU A 59 -5.87 -2.35 -17.56
N SER A 60 -5.22 -2.10 -16.42
CA SER A 60 -4.63 -0.79 -16.09
C SER A 60 -3.12 -0.77 -16.11
N ILE A 61 -2.45 -1.92 -16.11
CA ILE A 61 -0.99 -2.05 -15.91
C ILE A 61 -0.18 -1.29 -16.97
N GLU A 62 -0.69 -1.19 -18.21
CA GLU A 62 -0.07 -0.40 -19.29
C GLU A 62 -0.10 1.11 -19.03
N HIS A 63 -1.01 1.58 -18.17
CA HIS A 63 -1.19 2.99 -17.82
C HIS A 63 -0.40 3.38 -16.56
N ILE A 64 0.22 2.43 -15.85
CA ILE A 64 1.04 2.69 -14.66
C ILE A 64 2.37 3.29 -15.09
N ARG A 65 2.47 4.63 -14.99
CA ARG A 65 3.66 5.40 -15.39
C ARG A 65 4.86 5.20 -14.47
N ASP A 66 4.59 5.02 -13.18
CA ASP A 66 5.60 4.77 -12.15
C ASP A 66 5.33 3.41 -11.50
N PRO A 67 6.14 2.37 -11.77
CA PRO A 67 6.01 1.07 -11.13
C PRO A 67 6.02 1.13 -9.60
N ALA A 68 6.70 2.12 -8.99
CA ALA A 68 6.73 2.28 -7.54
C ALA A 68 5.36 2.68 -6.96
N ALA A 69 4.45 3.20 -7.78
CA ALA A 69 3.07 3.51 -7.38
C ALA A 69 2.15 2.27 -7.35
N LEU A 70 2.57 1.12 -7.90
CA LEU A 70 1.73 -0.07 -8.02
C LEU A 70 1.17 -0.57 -6.67
N PRO A 71 1.96 -0.69 -5.58
CA PRO A 71 1.41 -1.11 -4.29
C PRO A 71 0.32 -0.17 -3.78
N GLY A 72 0.50 1.15 -3.96
CA GLY A 72 -0.49 2.16 -3.60
C GLY A 72 -1.77 2.02 -4.43
N TRP A 73 -1.62 1.88 -5.75
CA TRP A 73 -2.74 1.63 -6.66
C TRP A 73 -3.53 0.38 -6.27
N LEU A 74 -2.85 -0.73 -5.92
CA LEU A 74 -3.50 -1.97 -5.49
C LEU A 74 -4.31 -1.80 -4.21
N VAL A 75 -3.79 -1.08 -3.21
CA VAL A 75 -4.53 -0.79 -1.97
C VAL A 75 -5.79 0.01 -2.27
N THR A 76 -5.66 1.08 -3.08
CA THR A 76 -6.78 1.93 -3.48
C THR A 76 -7.86 1.14 -4.22
N THR A 77 -7.49 0.43 -5.28
CA THR A 77 -8.42 -0.37 -6.10
C THR A 77 -9.10 -1.45 -5.25
N THR A 78 -8.35 -2.12 -4.38
CA THR A 78 -8.91 -3.11 -3.44
C THR A 78 -9.94 -2.48 -2.51
N ARG A 79 -9.66 -1.31 -1.94
CA ARG A 79 -10.58 -0.59 -1.06
C ARG A 79 -11.88 -0.25 -1.79
N HIS A 80 -11.78 0.24 -3.02
CA HIS A 80 -12.95 0.60 -3.83
C HIS A 80 -13.81 -0.62 -4.16
N GLU A 81 -13.22 -1.74 -4.58
CA GLU A 81 -13.99 -2.94 -4.90
C GLU A 81 -14.65 -3.54 -3.65
N CYS A 82 -13.97 -3.54 -2.49
CA CYS A 82 -14.60 -3.91 -1.21
C CYS A 82 -15.79 -3.00 -0.86
N GLN A 83 -15.63 -1.67 -0.96
CA GLN A 83 -16.71 -0.72 -0.68
C GLN A 83 -17.89 -0.89 -1.64
N ARG A 84 -17.61 -1.12 -2.93
CA ARG A 84 -18.62 -1.38 -3.94
C ARG A 84 -19.39 -2.66 -3.65
N TYR A 85 -18.69 -3.70 -3.22
CA TYR A 85 -19.28 -4.97 -2.79
C TYR A 85 -20.21 -4.76 -1.58
N VAL A 86 -19.71 -4.12 -0.52
CA VAL A 86 -20.50 -3.79 0.68
C VAL A 86 -21.72 -2.95 0.33
N ARG A 87 -21.62 -1.98 -0.57
CA ARG A 87 -22.78 -1.16 -0.99
C ARG A 87 -23.82 -1.94 -1.79
N ARG A 88 -23.38 -2.82 -2.69
CA ARG A 88 -24.29 -3.64 -3.51
C ARG A 88 -25.05 -4.65 -2.65
N ASN A 89 -24.38 -5.24 -1.68
CA ASN A 89 -24.91 -6.35 -0.88
C ASN A 89 -25.44 -5.90 0.48
N GLY A 90 -25.07 -4.70 0.92
CA GLY A 90 -25.47 -4.07 2.17
C GLY A 90 -26.68 -3.14 2.07
N ARG A 91 -27.64 -3.40 1.17
CA ARG A 91 -28.95 -2.70 1.11
C ARG A 91 -29.84 -2.87 2.37
N GLY A 92 -29.25 -3.11 3.54
CA GLY A 92 -29.86 -3.03 4.87
C GLY A 92 -29.06 -2.18 5.88
N VAL A 93 -27.92 -1.58 5.53
CA VAL A 93 -27.14 -0.74 6.46
C VAL A 93 -26.91 0.64 5.84
N VAL A 94 -27.47 1.66 6.49
CA VAL A 94 -27.36 3.07 6.10
C VAL A 94 -25.91 3.52 6.23
N VAL A 95 -25.31 3.96 5.12
CA VAL A 95 -24.01 4.62 5.10
C VAL A 95 -24.21 6.05 4.58
N ASP A 96 -23.50 6.98 5.19
CA ASP A 96 -23.63 8.44 5.07
C ASP A 96 -23.68 8.97 3.61
N PRO A 97 -24.62 9.90 3.28
CA PRO A 97 -24.80 10.46 1.94
C PRO A 97 -23.62 11.25 1.37
N GLN A 98 -22.64 11.69 2.17
CA GLN A 98 -21.49 12.44 1.63
C GLN A 98 -20.50 11.53 0.91
N THR A 99 -20.51 10.22 1.22
CA THR A 99 -19.76 9.19 0.49
C THR A 99 -20.40 8.89 -0.88
N LEU A 100 -21.68 9.27 -1.10
CA LEU A 100 -22.43 8.98 -2.32
C LEU A 100 -22.00 9.83 -3.53
N ASN A 101 -21.40 11.01 -3.31
CA ASN A 101 -21.14 11.96 -4.39
C ASN A 101 -19.79 11.75 -5.10
N ALA A 102 -18.86 10.98 -4.52
CA ALA A 102 -17.52 10.74 -5.05
C ALA A 102 -17.42 9.50 -5.97
N LEU A 103 -18.53 8.97 -6.46
CA LEU A 103 -18.57 7.78 -7.32
C LEU A 103 -19.43 7.97 -8.58
N ALA A 104 -19.80 9.21 -8.91
CA ALA A 104 -20.63 9.51 -10.08
C ALA A 104 -19.86 9.52 -11.41
N THR A 105 -18.52 9.54 -11.39
CA THR A 105 -17.70 9.53 -12.62
C THR A 105 -16.56 8.51 -12.53
N PRO A 106 -16.65 7.35 -13.21
CA PRO A 106 -15.64 6.28 -13.12
C PRO A 106 -14.23 6.63 -13.65
N GLY A 107 -14.01 7.81 -14.24
CA GLY A 107 -12.72 8.19 -14.82
C GLY A 107 -11.94 9.28 -14.07
N GLU A 108 -12.61 10.12 -13.29
CA GLU A 108 -11.97 11.27 -12.61
C GLU A 108 -11.41 10.86 -11.23
N HIS A 109 -12.17 10.07 -10.47
CA HIS A 109 -11.77 9.63 -9.12
C HIS A 109 -10.61 8.61 -9.11
N GLU A 110 -10.43 7.83 -10.19
CA GLU A 110 -9.33 6.86 -10.31
C GLU A 110 -7.98 7.57 -10.53
N HIS A 111 -7.97 8.64 -11.33
CA HIS A 111 -6.79 9.45 -11.54
C HIS A 111 -6.40 10.24 -10.29
N ASP A 112 -7.40 10.79 -9.58
CA ASP A 112 -7.18 11.54 -8.34
C ASP A 112 -6.62 10.65 -7.22
N GLU A 113 -7.14 9.44 -7.01
CA GLU A 113 -6.63 8.54 -5.97
C GLU A 113 -5.26 7.93 -6.32
N ALA A 114 -4.99 7.65 -7.60
CA ALA A 114 -3.65 7.24 -8.03
C ALA A 114 -2.63 8.38 -7.83
N LEU A 115 -3.02 9.62 -8.11
CA LEU A 115 -2.21 10.80 -7.86
C LEU A 115 -1.96 11.00 -6.36
N LEU A 116 -2.99 10.86 -5.52
CA LEU A 116 -2.85 10.92 -4.06
C LEU A 116 -1.97 9.80 -3.50
N ALA A 117 -2.04 8.58 -4.07
CA ALA A 117 -1.16 7.47 -3.69
C ALA A 117 0.30 7.75 -4.08
N ALA A 118 0.54 8.29 -5.27
CA ALA A 118 1.86 8.71 -5.71
C ALA A 118 2.42 9.85 -4.85
N GLU A 119 1.58 10.81 -4.45
CA GLU A 119 1.95 11.89 -3.53
C GLU A 119 2.31 11.33 -2.14
N ARG A 120 1.51 10.42 -1.58
CA ARG A 120 1.83 9.73 -0.31
C ARG A 120 3.15 8.99 -0.40
N HIS A 121 3.38 8.26 -1.49
CA HIS A 121 4.61 7.52 -1.71
C HIS A 121 5.82 8.46 -1.78
N ARG A 122 5.71 9.55 -2.53
CA ARG A 122 6.71 10.61 -2.62
C ARG A 122 7.06 11.17 -1.24
N VAL A 123 6.04 11.52 -0.45
CA VAL A 123 6.21 12.04 0.92
C VAL A 123 6.94 11.05 1.83
N LEU A 124 6.65 9.75 1.69
CA LEU A 124 7.35 8.72 2.46
C LEU A 124 8.82 8.61 2.04
N LEU A 125 9.12 8.64 0.74
CA LEU A 125 10.51 8.64 0.24
C LEU A 125 11.27 9.88 0.73
N ASP A 126 10.69 11.07 0.57
CA ASP A 126 11.29 12.33 1.03
C ASP A 126 11.51 12.29 2.56
N GLY A 127 10.56 11.74 3.32
CA GLY A 127 10.73 11.55 4.76
C GLY A 127 11.83 10.55 5.14
N LEU A 128 11.97 9.45 4.40
CA LEU A 128 13.07 8.49 4.59
C LEU A 128 14.43 9.13 4.31
N GLU A 129 14.51 10.07 3.36
CA GLU A 129 15.72 10.83 3.06
C GLU A 129 16.17 11.74 4.22
N GLU A 130 15.23 12.21 5.06
CA GLU A 130 15.53 13.00 6.26
C GLU A 130 16.04 12.14 7.44
N LEU A 131 15.86 10.81 7.39
CA LEU A 131 16.37 9.91 8.43
C LEU A 131 17.88 9.67 8.29
N ALA A 132 18.51 9.38 9.43
CA ALA A 132 19.90 8.91 9.47
C ALA A 132 20.07 7.63 8.62
N PRO A 133 21.22 7.43 7.95
CA PRO A 133 21.43 6.32 7.02
C PRO A 133 21.07 4.95 7.61
N ASP A 134 21.55 4.63 8.80
CA ASP A 134 21.29 3.33 9.46
C ASP A 134 19.80 3.08 9.75
N HIS A 135 19.02 4.14 9.98
CA HIS A 135 17.57 4.02 10.20
C HIS A 135 16.83 3.79 8.89
N ARG A 136 17.27 4.46 7.82
CA ARG A 136 16.71 4.27 6.47
C ARG A 136 16.94 2.85 5.99
N GLU A 137 18.19 2.38 6.10
CA GLU A 137 18.59 1.04 5.70
C GLU A 137 17.79 -0.04 6.44
N LEU A 138 17.55 0.15 7.76
CA LEU A 138 16.67 -0.74 8.52
C LEU A 138 15.24 -0.80 7.95
N ILE A 139 14.65 0.33 7.59
CA ILE A 139 13.28 0.35 7.04
C ILE A 139 13.25 -0.26 5.64
N GLU A 140 14.24 0.04 4.79
CA GLU A 140 14.35 -0.56 3.45
C GLU A 140 14.46 -2.09 3.52
N LEU A 141 15.30 -2.63 4.41
CA LEU A 141 15.45 -4.08 4.60
C LEU A 141 14.20 -4.74 5.19
N LEU A 142 13.48 -4.06 6.09
CA LEU A 142 12.21 -4.54 6.63
C LEU A 142 11.06 -4.49 5.61
N SER A 143 11.18 -3.63 4.61
CA SER A 143 10.18 -3.43 3.55
C SER A 143 10.56 -4.08 2.22
N SER A 144 11.64 -4.85 2.18
CA SER A 144 12.11 -5.52 0.97
C SER A 144 11.16 -6.62 0.52
N ASP A 145 11.18 -6.92 -0.78
CA ASP A 145 10.52 -8.06 -1.37
C ASP A 145 11.52 -8.83 -2.26
N PRO A 146 11.91 -10.08 -1.90
CA PRO A 146 11.40 -10.87 -0.79
C PRO A 146 11.74 -10.30 0.60
N PRO A 147 10.91 -10.58 1.62
CA PRO A 147 11.16 -10.09 2.97
C PRO A 147 12.38 -10.77 3.59
N HIS A 148 13.30 -9.98 4.15
CA HIS A 148 14.40 -10.51 4.95
C HIS A 148 13.88 -10.99 6.31
N THR A 149 14.45 -12.09 6.79
CA THR A 149 14.24 -12.53 8.17
C THR A 149 14.96 -11.60 9.14
N TYR A 150 14.48 -11.50 10.39
CA TYR A 150 15.16 -10.71 11.43
C TYR A 150 16.61 -11.18 11.68
N ALA A 151 16.90 -12.46 11.45
CA ALA A 151 18.27 -12.99 11.56
C ALA A 151 19.18 -12.55 10.40
N GLU A 152 18.64 -12.30 9.20
CA GLU A 152 19.37 -11.71 8.09
C GLU A 152 19.62 -10.22 8.34
N ILE A 153 18.58 -9.47 8.72
CA ILE A 153 18.68 -8.04 9.02
C ILE A 153 19.68 -7.78 10.16
N SER A 154 19.63 -8.59 11.23
CA SER A 154 20.58 -8.52 12.35
C SER A 154 22.03 -8.67 11.89
N ARG A 155 22.31 -9.57 10.94
CA ARG A 155 23.66 -9.78 10.39
C ARG A 155 24.09 -8.67 9.44
N MET A 156 23.17 -8.17 8.61
CA MET A 156 23.45 -7.13 7.61
C MET A 156 23.77 -5.79 8.27
N LEU A 157 23.02 -5.44 9.32
CA LEU A 157 23.14 -4.16 10.02
C LEU A 157 24.06 -4.23 11.26
N ASP A 158 24.61 -5.41 11.57
CA ASP A 158 25.41 -5.67 12.78
C ASP A 158 24.73 -5.18 14.08
N ILE A 159 23.41 -5.43 14.20
CA ILE A 159 22.63 -5.10 15.40
C ILE A 159 22.04 -6.36 16.04
N PRO A 160 21.84 -6.40 17.38
CA PRO A 160 21.20 -7.53 18.02
C PRO A 160 19.78 -7.78 17.48
N ILE A 161 19.43 -9.03 17.19
CA ILE A 161 18.08 -9.39 16.68
C ILE A 161 16.94 -8.87 17.58
N GLY A 162 17.12 -8.89 18.91
CA GLY A 162 16.15 -8.36 19.88
C GLY A 162 16.00 -6.83 19.86
N SER A 163 16.94 -6.11 19.24
CA SER A 163 16.90 -4.65 19.11
C SER A 163 16.10 -4.18 17.89
N ILE A 164 15.86 -5.05 16.90
CA ILE A 164 15.17 -4.71 15.64
C ILE A 164 13.78 -4.12 15.90
N GLY A 165 12.98 -4.76 16.75
CA GLY A 165 11.62 -4.29 17.07
C GLY A 165 11.59 -2.90 17.73
N PRO A 166 12.30 -2.68 18.85
CA PRO A 166 12.40 -1.37 19.48
C PRO A 166 12.99 -0.29 18.56
N THR A 167 13.99 -0.63 17.75
CA THR A 167 14.60 0.32 16.80
C THR A 167 13.61 0.67 15.70
N ARG A 168 12.93 -0.32 15.09
CA ARG A 168 11.85 -0.08 14.11
C ARG A 168 10.82 0.91 14.63
N ARG A 169 10.32 0.72 15.87
CA ARG A 169 9.35 1.65 16.48
C ARG A 169 9.88 3.09 16.54
N ARG A 170 11.08 3.27 17.11
CA ARG A 170 11.72 4.59 17.21
C ARG A 170 11.96 5.23 15.84
N VAL A 171 12.30 4.44 14.84
CA VAL A 171 12.51 4.93 13.47
C VAL A 171 11.21 5.39 12.84
N LEU A 172 10.11 4.64 13.02
CA LEU A 172 8.79 5.03 12.53
C LEU A 172 8.26 6.28 13.23
N GLU A 173 8.54 6.45 14.53
CA GLU A 173 8.26 7.70 15.24
C GLU A 173 9.05 8.87 14.65
N LYS A 174 10.36 8.69 14.40
CA LYS A 174 11.18 9.73 13.74
C LYS A 174 10.68 10.05 12.33
N LEU A 175 10.27 9.04 11.56
CA LEU A 175 9.75 9.23 10.21
C LEU A 175 8.50 10.11 10.21
N ARG A 176 7.59 9.91 11.18
CA ARG A 176 6.39 10.76 11.36
C ARG A 176 6.73 12.20 11.70
N GLU A 177 7.89 12.44 12.30
CA GLU A 177 8.37 13.76 12.71
C GLU A 177 9.14 14.51 11.60
N THR A 178 9.42 13.85 10.46
CA THR A 178 10.10 14.46 9.32
C THR A 178 9.28 15.58 8.69
N THR A 179 9.97 16.53 8.09
CA THR A 179 9.37 17.74 7.52
C THR A 179 8.39 17.38 6.41
N ALA A 180 8.77 16.46 5.50
CA ALA A 180 7.92 15.98 4.43
C ALA A 180 6.61 15.37 4.97
N VAL A 181 6.70 14.43 5.91
CA VAL A 181 5.53 13.73 6.47
C VAL A 181 4.67 14.69 7.30
N ARG A 182 5.25 15.55 8.14
CA ARG A 182 4.49 16.52 8.93
C ARG A 182 3.78 17.55 8.05
N THR A 183 4.40 17.97 6.95
CA THR A 183 3.80 18.94 6.02
C THR A 183 2.60 18.30 5.30
N TYR A 184 2.75 17.06 4.82
CA TYR A 184 1.66 16.30 4.24
C TYR A 184 0.51 16.03 5.22
N LEU A 185 0.82 15.64 6.47
CA LEU A 185 -0.20 15.43 7.51
C LEU A 185 -0.92 16.73 7.89
N ARG A 186 -0.25 17.89 7.82
CA ARG A 186 -0.90 19.20 8.00
C ARG A 186 -1.78 19.60 6.81
N SER A 187 -1.31 19.41 5.58
CA SER A 187 -2.07 19.78 4.37
C SER A 187 -3.32 18.93 4.18
N THR A 188 -3.27 17.66 4.59
CA THR A 188 -4.42 16.75 4.64
C THR A 188 -5.27 16.91 5.92
N GLY A 189 -4.75 17.63 6.92
CA GLY A 189 -5.23 17.69 8.30
C GLY A 189 -6.25 18.78 8.63
N GLU A 190 -6.58 19.71 7.73
CA GLU A 190 -7.67 20.68 7.93
C GLU A 190 -9.06 20.13 7.55
N SER A 191 -9.19 18.84 7.20
CA SER A 191 -10.50 18.22 6.98
C SER A 191 -10.75 16.84 7.62
N ARG A 192 -9.78 16.20 8.28
CA ARG A 192 -9.97 14.82 8.80
C ARG A 192 -9.19 14.47 10.07
N THR A 193 -9.35 15.26 11.12
CA THR A 193 -8.85 14.94 12.47
C THR A 193 -9.43 13.66 13.10
N GLU A 194 -10.32 12.93 12.41
CA GLU A 194 -10.98 11.72 12.92
C GLU A 194 -10.25 10.40 12.59
N ASP A 195 -9.28 10.36 11.66
CA ASP A 195 -8.72 9.08 11.16
C ASP A 195 -7.38 8.66 11.81
N LEU A 196 -6.82 9.49 12.69
CA LEU A 196 -5.49 9.27 13.29
C LEU A 196 -5.43 8.16 14.35
N GLY A 197 -6.58 7.69 14.85
CA GLY A 197 -6.64 6.51 15.73
C GLY A 197 -6.29 5.19 15.01
N HIS A 198 -6.49 5.13 13.69
CA HIS A 198 -6.41 3.86 12.96
C HIS A 198 -4.99 3.50 12.49
N VAL A 199 -4.14 4.51 12.25
CA VAL A 199 -2.75 4.35 11.78
C VAL A 199 -1.80 3.96 12.92
N ALA A 200 -2.14 4.29 14.18
CA ALA A 200 -1.38 3.86 15.35
C ALA A 200 -1.49 2.35 15.62
N ALA A 201 -2.67 1.76 15.41
CA ALA A 201 -2.92 0.33 15.62
C ALA A 201 -2.24 -0.59 14.58
N GLU A 202 -1.81 -0.04 13.45
CA GLU A 202 -1.24 -0.79 12.33
C GLU A 202 0.27 -1.01 12.46
N LEU A 203 0.97 -0.26 13.32
CA LEU A 203 2.40 -0.40 13.55
C LEU A 203 2.75 -1.27 14.77
N GLU A 204 1.74 -1.75 15.50
CA GLU A 204 1.90 -2.59 16.70
C GLU A 204 1.55 -4.09 16.47
N ARG A 205 1.20 -4.49 15.24
CA ARG A 205 1.02 -5.90 14.84
C ARG A 205 2.02 -6.33 13.78
#